data_AF-A0A535RIE9-F1
#
_entry.id   AF-A0A535RIE9-F1
#
_cell.length_a   1.000
_cell.length_b   1.000
_cell.length_c   1.000
_cell.angle_alpha   90.00
_cell.angle_beta   90.00
_cell.angle_gamma   90.00
#
_symmetry.space_group_name_H-M   'P 1'
#
loop_
_entity.id
_entity.type
_entity.pdbx_description
1 polymer ?
#
loop_
_entity_poly.entity_id
_entity_poly.type
_entity_poly.pdbx_seq_one_letter_code
_entity_poly.pdbx_strand_id
1 'polypeptide(L)'
;MNLSQPGYTSPARDAERSLHALDREKSESTAKAEAPIGVFDSGVGGLTILSALRQELPHENYIYLGDTAHCPYGLRSEADIIELSVQISRFLIAQGVKLIVVACNTASQAALAALRA
;
A
#
# COMPACT_ATOMS: atom_id res chain seq x y z
N MET A 1 -15.14 28.51 -54.69
CA MET A 1 -15.80 27.28 -54.19
C MET A 1 -14.99 26.78 -52.99
N ASN A 2 -15.71 26.47 -51.91
CA ASN A 2 -15.33 25.82 -50.66
C ASN A 2 -14.36 26.56 -49.70
N LEU A 3 -14.94 26.95 -48.56
CA LEU A 3 -14.28 27.53 -47.38
C LEU A 3 -13.74 26.40 -46.51
N SER A 4 -12.42 26.27 -46.38
CA SER A 4 -11.79 25.41 -45.38
C SER A 4 -11.54 26.25 -44.12
N GLN A 5 -12.38 26.12 -43.10
CA GLN A 5 -12.11 26.74 -41.80
C GLN A 5 -10.99 25.99 -41.08
N PRO A 6 -10.00 26.68 -40.47
CA PRO A 6 -9.07 26.05 -39.55
C PRO A 6 -9.84 25.61 -38.29
N GLY A 7 -9.60 24.39 -37.85
CA GLY A 7 -10.27 23.77 -36.71
C GLY A 7 -10.09 24.56 -35.42
N TYR A 8 -11.09 25.38 -35.09
CA TYR A 8 -11.27 25.95 -33.76
C TYR A 8 -11.78 24.84 -32.84
N THR A 9 -10.90 24.18 -32.11
CA THR A 9 -11.32 23.38 -30.97
C THR A 9 -11.91 24.34 -29.94
N SER A 10 -13.20 24.17 -29.64
CA SER A 10 -13.91 25.02 -28.69
C SER A 10 -13.21 25.02 -27.32
N PRO A 11 -12.88 26.18 -26.73
CA PRO A 11 -12.34 26.30 -25.38
C PRO A 11 -13.14 25.54 -24.30
N ALA A 12 -14.43 25.31 -24.56
CA ALA A 12 -15.30 24.53 -23.68
C ALA A 12 -14.86 23.06 -23.56
N ARG A 13 -14.35 22.44 -24.63
CA ARG A 13 -13.94 21.03 -24.63
C ARG A 13 -12.65 20.78 -23.84
N ASP A 14 -11.74 21.76 -23.83
CA ASP A 14 -10.50 21.69 -23.06
C ASP A 14 -10.75 21.94 -21.57
N ALA A 15 -11.70 22.82 -21.24
CA ALA A 15 -12.14 23.06 -19.86
C ALA A 15 -12.88 21.85 -19.27
N GLU A 16 -13.79 21.21 -20.02
CA GLU A 16 -14.48 19.99 -19.60
C GLU A 16 -13.51 18.83 -19.34
N ARG A 17 -12.52 18.63 -20.23
CA ARG A 17 -11.49 17.60 -20.07
C ARG A 17 -10.61 17.85 -18.84
N SER A 18 -10.33 19.12 -18.53
CA SER A 18 -9.54 19.51 -17.37
C SER A 18 -10.29 19.30 -16.05
N LEU A 19 -11.60 19.59 -16.02
CA LEU A 19 -12.47 19.29 -14.87
C LEU A 19 -12.51 17.79 -14.57
N HIS A 20 -12.66 16.95 -15.59
CA HIS A 20 -12.66 15.49 -15.44
C HIS A 20 -11.32 14.90 -14.97
N ALA A 21 -10.20 15.52 -15.34
CA ALA A 21 -8.88 15.09 -14.86
C ALA A 21 -8.70 15.39 -13.36
N LEU A 22 -9.13 16.58 -12.92
CA LEU A 22 -9.11 16.99 -11.51
C LEU A 22 -10.04 16.11 -10.65
N ASP A 23 -11.22 15.76 -11.16
CA ASP A 23 -12.16 14.86 -10.47
C ASP A 23 -11.57 13.44 -10.33
N ARG A 24 -10.86 12.95 -11.35
CA ARG A 24 -10.17 11.65 -11.30
C ARG A 24 -9.03 11.63 -10.30
N GLU A 25 -8.15 12.64 -10.33
CA GLU A 25 -7.03 12.74 -9.38
C GLU A 25 -7.53 12.84 -7.93
N LYS A 26 -8.60 13.60 -7.71
CA LYS A 26 -9.23 13.73 -6.38
C LYS A 26 -9.86 12.42 -5.92
N SER A 27 -10.56 11.71 -6.80
CA SER A 27 -11.12 10.39 -6.52
C SER A 27 -10.04 9.35 -6.20
N GLU A 28 -8.95 9.34 -6.96
CA GLU A 28 -7.83 8.40 -6.78
C GLU A 28 -7.05 8.69 -5.50
N SER A 29 -6.85 9.97 -5.18
CA SER A 29 -6.26 10.40 -3.90
C SER A 29 -7.13 10.03 -2.70
N THR A 30 -8.47 10.10 -2.82
CA THR A 30 -9.39 9.75 -1.73
C THR A 30 -9.43 8.24 -1.52
N ALA A 31 -9.54 7.47 -2.61
CA ALA A 31 -9.47 6.01 -2.57
C ALA A 31 -8.14 5.51 -1.96
N LYS A 32 -7.03 6.16 -2.28
CA LYS A 32 -5.72 5.85 -1.67
C LYS A 32 -5.66 6.21 -0.18
N ALA A 33 -6.35 7.26 0.25
CA ALA A 33 -6.43 7.62 1.66
C ALA A 33 -7.29 6.63 2.46
N GLU A 34 -8.30 6.01 1.85
CA GLU A 34 -9.19 5.03 2.49
C GLU A 34 -8.68 3.59 2.42
N ALA A 35 -7.66 3.33 1.60
CA ALA A 35 -7.02 2.03 1.47
C ALA A 35 -6.45 1.53 2.82
N PRO A 36 -6.45 0.21 3.08
CA PRO A 36 -6.06 -0.33 4.38
C PRO A 36 -4.55 -0.21 4.66
N ILE A 37 -4.19 -0.29 5.94
CA ILE A 37 -2.83 -0.50 6.43
C ILE A 37 -2.57 -2.02 6.47
N GLY A 38 -1.56 -2.48 5.76
CA GLY A 38 -1.05 -3.84 5.86
C GLY A 38 -0.18 -3.99 7.10
N VAL A 39 -0.37 -5.06 7.87
CA VAL A 39 0.45 -5.39 9.04
C VAL A 39 0.90 -6.83 8.88
N PHE A 40 2.18 -7.13 9.01
CA PHE A 40 2.64 -8.52 9.00
C PHE A 40 3.60 -8.87 10.14
N ASP A 41 3.54 -10.12 10.55
CA ASP A 41 4.43 -10.73 11.54
C ASP A 41 4.77 -12.17 11.14
N SER A 42 5.82 -12.73 11.72
CA SER A 42 6.18 -14.14 11.61
C SER A 42 5.14 -15.10 12.21
N GLY A 43 4.16 -14.60 12.97
CA GLY A 43 3.11 -15.43 13.55
C GLY A 43 1.98 -14.58 14.15
N VAL A 44 1.58 -14.91 15.38
CA VAL A 44 0.47 -14.24 16.10
C VAL A 44 0.93 -13.14 17.05
N GLY A 45 2.24 -12.99 17.28
CA GLY A 45 2.78 -12.01 18.24
C GLY A 45 2.47 -10.56 17.83
N GLY A 46 2.45 -10.30 16.53
CA GLY A 46 2.12 -9.01 15.92
C GLY A 46 0.68 -8.54 16.16
N LEU A 47 -0.22 -9.39 16.67
CA LEU A 47 -1.58 -8.98 17.05
C LEU A 47 -1.57 -7.95 18.19
N THR A 48 -0.51 -7.93 19.02
CA THR A 48 -0.32 -6.89 20.04
C THR A 48 -0.10 -5.51 19.42
N ILE A 49 0.73 -5.42 18.38
CA ILE A 49 0.95 -4.20 17.59
C ILE A 49 -0.33 -3.80 16.86
N LEU A 50 -1.04 -4.75 16.24
CA LEU A 50 -2.33 -4.48 15.61
C LEU A 50 -3.35 -3.92 16.62
N SER A 51 -3.38 -4.45 17.85
CA SER A 51 -4.25 -3.94 18.90
C SER A 51 -3.94 -2.50 19.26
N ALA A 52 -2.66 -2.15 19.43
CA ALA A 52 -2.23 -0.78 19.70
C ALA A 52 -2.56 0.16 18.53
N LEU A 53 -2.33 -0.27 17.28
CA LEU A 53 -2.69 0.50 16.10
C LEU A 53 -4.20 0.80 16.04
N ARG A 54 -5.05 -0.19 16.34
CA ARG A 54 -6.51 0.02 16.38
C ARG A 54 -6.98 0.95 17.50
N GLN A 55 -6.20 1.10 18.57
CA GLN A 55 -6.50 2.05 19.64
C GLN A 55 -6.13 3.48 19.23
N GLU A 56 -4.93 3.67 18.66
CA GLU A 56 -4.42 5.00 18.28
C GLU A 56 -5.02 5.51 16.95
N LEU A 57 -5.32 4.60 16.02
CA LEU A 57 -5.83 4.86 14.69
C LEU A 57 -7.13 4.05 14.46
N PRO A 58 -8.21 4.37 15.19
CA PRO A 58 -9.45 3.58 15.19
C PRO A 58 -10.26 3.67 13.89
N HIS A 59 -9.99 4.68 13.06
CA HIS A 59 -10.68 4.91 11.79
C HIS A 59 -9.98 4.26 10.59
N GLU A 60 -8.85 3.60 10.82
CA GLU A 60 -8.11 2.91 9.77
C GLU A 60 -8.61 1.49 9.56
N ASN A 61 -8.58 1.06 8.30
CA ASN A 61 -8.80 -0.35 7.93
C ASN A 61 -7.47 -1.10 7.97
N TYR A 62 -7.48 -2.37 8.35
CA TYR A 62 -6.26 -3.17 8.49
C TYR A 62 -6.37 -4.51 7.75
N ILE A 63 -5.27 -4.92 7.12
CA ILE A 63 -5.05 -6.29 6.65
C ILE A 63 -3.89 -6.86 7.45
N TYR A 64 -4.14 -7.92 8.22
CA TYR A 64 -3.10 -8.60 8.99
C TYR A 64 -2.69 -9.90 8.32
N LEU A 65 -1.38 -10.12 8.16
CA LEU A 65 -0.81 -11.38 7.69
C LEU A 65 0.17 -11.93 8.73
N GLY A 66 -0.16 -13.09 9.30
CA GLY A 66 0.76 -13.85 10.14
C GLY A 66 1.37 -15.02 9.36
N ASP A 67 2.70 -15.02 9.19
CA ASP A 67 3.42 -16.06 8.44
C ASP A 67 3.72 -17.31 9.29
N THR A 68 2.66 -17.92 9.81
CA THR A 68 2.76 -19.06 10.73
C THR A 68 3.42 -20.29 10.09
N ALA A 69 3.36 -20.43 8.77
CA ALA A 69 4.00 -21.52 8.03
C ALA A 69 5.53 -21.48 8.12
N HIS A 70 6.12 -20.29 8.32
CA HIS A 70 7.57 -20.11 8.40
C HIS A 70 8.05 -19.70 9.81
N CYS A 71 7.15 -19.67 10.79
CA CYS A 71 7.47 -19.38 12.19
C CYS A 71 8.40 -20.46 12.81
N PRO A 72 9.35 -20.09 13.70
CA PRO A 72 9.78 -18.73 14.05
C PRO A 72 10.87 -18.20 13.12
N TYR A 73 10.83 -16.90 12.83
CA TYR A 73 11.85 -16.25 11.98
C TYR A 73 13.24 -16.23 12.63
N GLY A 74 13.34 -16.25 13.96
CA GLY A 74 14.63 -16.18 14.67
C GLY A 74 15.59 -17.35 14.42
N LEU A 75 15.12 -18.44 13.78
CA LEU A 75 15.95 -19.60 13.42
C LEU A 75 16.38 -19.59 11.95
N ARG A 76 15.97 -18.57 11.18
CA ARG A 76 16.23 -18.45 9.74
C ARG A 76 17.43 -17.56 9.46
N SER A 77 18.00 -17.70 8.26
CA SER A 77 19.04 -16.79 7.81
C SER A 77 18.46 -15.40 7.52
N GLU A 78 19.30 -14.37 7.59
CA GLU A 78 18.89 -13.00 7.26
C GLU A 78 18.38 -12.90 5.82
N ALA A 79 19.04 -13.60 4.87
CA ALA A 79 18.62 -13.65 3.48
C ALA A 79 17.22 -14.25 3.32
N ASP A 80 16.93 -15.35 4.01
CA ASP A 80 15.59 -15.97 3.98
C ASP A 80 14.53 -15.02 4.55
N ILE A 81 14.83 -14.34 5.66
CA ILE A 81 13.91 -13.38 6.29
C ILE A 81 13.63 -12.20 5.34
N ILE A 82 14.64 -11.70 4.64
CA ILE A 82 14.50 -10.66 3.61
C ILE A 82 13.58 -11.16 2.49
N GLU A 83 13.83 -12.35 1.95
CA GLU A 83 13.03 -12.90 0.87
C GLU A 83 11.55 -13.07 1.26
N LEU A 84 11.29 -13.69 2.41
CA LEU A 84 9.93 -13.85 2.95
C LEU A 84 9.24 -12.50 3.16
N SER A 85 9.95 -11.53 3.73
CA SER A 85 9.42 -10.18 3.97
C SER A 85 9.06 -9.45 2.66
N VAL A 86 9.87 -9.61 1.61
CA VAL A 86 9.59 -9.07 0.27
C VAL A 86 8.38 -9.75 -0.34
N GLN A 87 8.26 -11.08 -0.25
CA GLN A 87 7.10 -11.82 -0.76
C GLN A 87 5.80 -11.37 -0.06
N ILE A 88 5.81 -11.26 1.26
CA ILE A 88 4.68 -10.78 2.06
C ILE A 88 4.32 -9.34 1.69
N SER A 89 5.32 -8.47 1.55
CA SER A 89 5.09 -7.07 1.19
C SER A 89 4.47 -6.95 -0.21
N ARG A 90 4.93 -7.73 -1.19
CA ARG A 90 4.33 -7.81 -2.52
C ARG A 90 2.89 -8.28 -2.46
N PHE A 91 2.60 -9.30 -1.64
CA PHE A 91 1.24 -9.76 -1.42
C PHE A 91 0.35 -8.64 -0.86
N LEU A 92 0.79 -7.94 0.19
CA LEU A 92 0.03 -6.83 0.79
C LEU A 92 -0.18 -5.66 -0.19
N ILE A 93 0.84 -5.31 -0.98
CA ILE A 93 0.72 -4.31 -2.06
C ILE A 93 -0.35 -4.73 -3.06
N ALA A 94 -0.39 -6.02 -3.46
CA ALA A 94 -1.42 -6.55 -4.35
C ALA A 94 -2.83 -6.53 -3.72
N GLN A 95 -2.94 -6.53 -2.39
CA GLN A 95 -4.21 -6.30 -1.68
C GLN A 95 -4.61 -4.81 -1.61
N GLY A 96 -3.81 -3.90 -2.18
CA GLY A 96 -4.13 -2.48 -2.26
C GLY A 96 -3.88 -1.71 -0.97
N VAL A 97 -2.94 -2.14 -0.12
CA VAL A 97 -2.62 -1.40 1.10
C VAL A 97 -1.92 -0.07 0.79
N LYS A 98 -2.22 0.98 1.56
CA LYS A 98 -1.56 2.29 1.42
C LYS A 98 -0.23 2.39 2.18
N LEU A 99 -0.05 1.53 3.19
CA LEU A 99 1.10 1.49 4.09
C LEU A 99 1.30 0.05 4.57
N ILE A 100 2.55 -0.35 4.80
CA ILE A 100 2.90 -1.63 5.43
C ILE A 100 3.61 -1.39 6.76
N VAL A 101 3.17 -2.09 7.80
CA VAL A 101 3.78 -2.16 9.12
C VAL A 101 4.41 -3.54 9.29
N VAL A 102 5.72 -3.56 9.55
CA VAL A 102 6.46 -4.77 9.92
C VAL A 102 6.35 -4.93 11.45
N ALA A 103 5.44 -5.79 11.91
CA ALA A 103 5.18 -6.02 13.34
C ALA A 103 6.12 -7.04 13.99
N CYS A 104 6.92 -7.77 13.21
CA CYS A 104 7.93 -8.70 13.71
C CYS A 104 9.25 -7.98 14.00
N ASN A 105 9.75 -8.02 15.23
CA ASN A 105 11.05 -7.45 15.57
C ASN A 105 12.20 -8.04 14.72
N THR A 106 12.19 -9.36 14.50
CA THR A 106 13.21 -10.06 13.71
C THR A 106 13.17 -9.62 12.25
N ALA A 107 11.99 -9.53 11.64
CA ALA A 107 11.85 -9.04 10.27
C ALA A 107 12.22 -7.55 10.14
N SER A 108 11.85 -6.72 11.13
CA SER A 108 12.24 -5.31 11.15
C SER A 108 13.74 -5.10 11.20
N GLN A 109 14.47 -5.94 11.95
CA GLN A 109 15.94 -5.85 12.00
C GLN A 109 16.59 -6.31 10.69
N ALA A 110 16.13 -7.42 10.12
CA ALA A 110 16.75 -8.02 8.93
C ALA A 110 16.35 -7.34 7.61
N ALA A 111 15.07 -6.98 7.45
CA ALA A 111 14.49 -6.70 6.13
C ALA A 111 14.15 -5.23 5.87
N LEU A 112 14.10 -4.37 6.89
CA LEU A 112 13.57 -3.01 6.72
C LEU A 112 14.39 -2.16 5.73
N ALA A 113 15.70 -2.37 5.64
CA ALA A 113 16.55 -1.72 4.64
C ALA A 113 16.19 -2.16 3.22
N ALA A 114 16.05 -3.47 2.99
CA ALA A 114 15.68 -4.04 1.70
C ALA A 114 14.26 -3.64 1.25
N LEU A 115 13.32 -3.53 2.20
CA LEU A 115 11.94 -3.14 1.91
C LEU A 115 11.77 -1.65 1.55
N ARG A 116 12.76 -0.81 1.86
CA ARG A 116 12.74 0.64 1.60
C ARG A 116 13.57 1.05 0.38
N ALA A 117 14.34 0.13 -0.19
CA ALA A 117 15.19 0.35 -1.37
C ALA A 117 14.35 0.53 -2.64
#